data_AF-A0AAJ0LBL5-F1
#
_entry.id   AF-A0AAJ0LBL5-F1
#
_cell.length_a   1.000
_cell.length_b   1.000
_cell.length_c   1.000
_cell.angle_alpha   90.00
_cell.angle_beta   90.00
_cell.angle_gamma   90.00
#
_symmetry.space_group_name_H-M   'P 1'
#
loop_
_entity.id
_entity.type
_entity.pdbx_description
1 polymer ?
#
loop_
_entity_poly.entity_id
_entity_poly.type
_entity_poly.pdbx_seq_one_letter_code
_entity_poly.pdbx_strand_id
1 'polypeptide(L)'
;MTLALSRAVMSLASRSLGTRRRTWAMAMEAEFGAAVEDGRPLLFALGCLIAAWREIGKQSEGRLIVANYALSLGLLIPMAALQFQQATGFLSAAEGQPFGVPGAGAGPNPYLIWSHNSAIPILLIIRLLLGTAHLCLAWMLVEGDWPRVVKCGTLIGAAMITLSLFTGVLMLDLSPLRAQFAELAIELGALVVFSRWHIRVLSDATPEPLTP
;
A
#
# COMPACT_ATOMS: atom_id res chain seq x y z
N MET A 1 -16.31 -22.37 -19.89
CA MET A 1 -15.81 -21.33 -18.94
C MET A 1 -14.30 -21.40 -18.72
N THR A 2 -13.71 -22.60 -18.62
CA THR A 2 -12.25 -22.80 -18.41
C THR A 2 -11.36 -22.20 -19.51
N LEU A 3 -11.78 -22.24 -20.78
CA LEU A 3 -10.97 -21.73 -21.90
C LEU A 3 -10.79 -20.20 -21.87
N ALA A 4 -11.87 -19.46 -21.59
CA ALA A 4 -11.80 -18.00 -21.48
C ALA A 4 -10.91 -17.56 -20.31
N LEU A 5 -11.03 -18.25 -19.16
CA LEU A 5 -10.15 -18.04 -18.01
C LEU A 5 -8.69 -18.36 -18.35
N SER A 6 -8.42 -19.47 -19.03
CA SER A 6 -7.05 -19.83 -19.44
C SER A 6 -6.45 -18.81 -20.41
N ARG A 7 -7.24 -18.25 -21.34
CA ARG A 7 -6.78 -17.17 -22.24
C ARG A 7 -6.49 -15.88 -21.48
N ALA A 8 -7.31 -15.53 -20.48
CA ALA A 8 -7.07 -14.37 -19.64
C ALA A 8 -5.77 -14.51 -18.84
N VAL A 9 -5.55 -15.67 -18.20
CA VAL A 9 -4.31 -15.99 -17.48
C VAL A 9 -3.11 -15.98 -18.42
N MET A 10 -3.26 -16.52 -19.62
CA MET A 10 -2.20 -16.52 -20.64
C MET A 10 -1.82 -15.11 -21.09
N SER A 11 -2.81 -14.25 -21.33
CA SER A 11 -2.60 -12.84 -21.68
C SER A 11 -1.91 -12.07 -20.54
N LEU A 12 -2.25 -12.39 -19.29
CA LEU A 12 -1.56 -11.82 -18.14
C LEU A 12 -0.09 -12.25 -18.09
N ALA A 13 0.18 -13.54 -18.33
CA ALA A 13 1.54 -14.08 -18.38
C ALA A 13 2.37 -13.40 -19.48
N SER A 14 1.85 -13.28 -20.71
CA SER A 14 2.58 -12.68 -21.83
C SER A 14 2.85 -11.19 -21.61
N ARG A 15 1.89 -10.44 -21.07
CA ARG A 15 2.08 -9.02 -20.71
C ARG A 15 3.09 -8.82 -19.60
N SER A 16 3.16 -9.74 -18.63
CA SER A 16 4.08 -9.63 -17.50
C SER A 16 5.56 -9.76 -17.88
N LEU A 17 5.87 -10.38 -19.02
CA LEU A 17 7.24 -10.54 -19.54
C LEU A 17 7.84 -9.26 -20.16
N GLY A 18 7.00 -8.26 -20.46
CA GLY A 18 7.43 -7.00 -21.06
C GLY A 18 8.03 -7.13 -22.48
N THR A 19 8.57 -6.02 -22.99
CA THR A 19 9.09 -5.92 -24.38
C THR A 19 10.38 -6.72 -24.59
N ARG A 20 11.21 -6.87 -23.56
CA ARG A 20 12.52 -7.52 -23.63
C ARG A 20 12.45 -9.04 -23.86
N ARG A 21 11.33 -9.67 -23.49
CA ARG A 21 11.09 -11.11 -23.67
C ARG A 21 9.88 -11.40 -24.54
N ARG A 22 9.59 -10.49 -25.49
CA ARG A 22 8.51 -10.64 -26.46
C ARG A 22 8.60 -11.95 -27.24
N THR A 23 9.81 -12.42 -27.54
CA THR A 23 10.04 -13.72 -28.19
C THR A 23 9.60 -14.90 -27.32
N TRP A 24 9.86 -14.85 -26.02
CA TRP A 24 9.39 -15.87 -25.08
C TRP A 24 7.87 -15.83 -24.91
N ALA A 25 7.28 -14.62 -24.83
CA ALA A 25 5.84 -14.44 -24.79
C ALA A 25 5.15 -15.01 -26.06
N MET A 26 5.72 -14.77 -27.24
CA MET A 26 5.22 -15.33 -28.51
C MET A 26 5.35 -16.86 -28.54
N ALA A 27 6.45 -17.42 -28.04
CA ALA A 27 6.62 -18.88 -27.95
C ALA A 27 5.59 -19.52 -27.01
N MET A 28 5.35 -18.91 -25.84
CA MET A 28 4.30 -19.34 -24.92
C MET A 28 2.91 -19.31 -25.60
N GLU A 29 2.56 -18.22 -26.29
CA GLU A 29 1.28 -18.09 -27.00
C GLU A 29 1.11 -19.13 -28.13
N ALA A 30 2.19 -19.47 -28.83
CA ALA A 30 2.20 -20.53 -29.83
C ALA A 30 1.96 -21.92 -29.21
N GLU A 31 2.62 -22.23 -28.09
CA GLU A 31 2.47 -23.51 -27.38
C GLU A 31 1.12 -23.65 -26.66
N PHE A 32 0.45 -22.54 -26.33
CA PHE A 32 -0.89 -22.57 -25.73
C PHE A 32 -1.92 -23.26 -26.65
N GLY A 33 -1.76 -23.17 -27.97
CA GLY A 33 -2.61 -23.89 -28.92
C GLY A 33 -2.59 -25.40 -28.70
N ALA A 34 -1.38 -25.98 -28.57
CA ALA A 34 -1.20 -27.40 -28.28
C ALA A 34 -1.78 -27.78 -26.90
N ALA A 35 -1.62 -26.93 -25.88
CA ALA A 35 -2.18 -27.17 -24.56
C ALA A 35 -3.73 -27.14 -24.52
N VAL A 36 -4.37 -26.42 -25.46
CA VAL A 36 -5.81 -26.44 -25.66
C VAL A 36 -6.24 -27.77 -26.29
N GLU A 37 -5.50 -28.27 -27.28
CA GLU A 37 -5.74 -29.57 -27.93
C GLU A 37 -5.58 -30.73 -26.95
N ASP A 38 -4.58 -30.67 -26.06
CA ASP A 38 -4.35 -31.66 -24.99
C ASP A 38 -5.34 -31.57 -23.81
N GLY A 39 -6.31 -30.64 -23.86
CA GLY A 39 -7.36 -30.49 -22.86
C GLY A 39 -6.90 -29.93 -21.51
N ARG A 40 -5.67 -29.39 -21.41
CA ARG A 40 -5.09 -28.83 -20.16
C ARG A 40 -4.69 -27.34 -20.27
N PRO A 41 -5.51 -26.46 -20.88
CA PRO A 41 -5.09 -25.09 -21.19
C PRO A 41 -4.86 -24.22 -19.95
N LEU A 42 -5.62 -24.45 -18.88
CA LEU A 42 -5.53 -23.63 -17.66
C LEU A 42 -4.27 -23.92 -16.84
N LEU A 43 -3.88 -25.19 -16.79
CA LEU A 43 -2.69 -25.65 -16.05
C LEU A 43 -1.42 -25.16 -16.75
N PHE A 44 -1.39 -25.19 -18.08
CA PHE A 44 -0.34 -24.58 -18.89
C PHE A 44 -0.26 -23.07 -18.69
N ALA A 45 -1.39 -22.35 -18.80
CA ALA A 45 -1.42 -20.90 -18.62
C ALA A 45 -0.94 -20.46 -17.21
N LEU A 46 -1.31 -21.20 -16.16
CA LEU A 46 -0.80 -20.97 -14.80
C LEU A 46 0.71 -21.23 -14.71
N GLY A 47 1.21 -22.29 -15.34
CA GLY A 47 2.64 -22.57 -15.44
C GLY A 47 3.41 -21.43 -16.11
N CYS A 48 2.90 -20.91 -17.22
CA CYS A 48 3.45 -19.75 -17.92
C CYS A 48 3.45 -18.50 -17.03
N LEU A 49 2.36 -18.23 -16.31
CA LEU A 49 2.27 -17.10 -15.38
C LEU A 49 3.29 -17.20 -14.26
N ILE A 50 3.42 -18.37 -13.62
CA ILE A 50 4.40 -18.61 -12.56
C ILE A 50 5.83 -18.45 -13.09
N ALA A 51 6.12 -18.98 -14.29
CA ALA A 51 7.43 -18.84 -14.91
C ALA A 51 7.76 -17.38 -15.23
N ALA A 52 6.79 -16.63 -15.75
CA ALA A 52 6.94 -15.21 -16.03
C ALA A 52 7.19 -14.40 -14.75
N TRP A 53 6.41 -14.63 -13.69
CA TRP A 53 6.62 -13.98 -12.39
C TRP A 53 7.95 -14.35 -11.73
N ARG A 54 8.40 -15.61 -11.85
CA ARG A 54 9.71 -16.02 -11.36
C ARG A 54 10.83 -15.28 -12.08
N GLU A 55 10.66 -15.02 -13.38
CA GLU A 55 11.63 -14.27 -14.16
C GLU A 55 11.62 -12.76 -13.82
N ILE A 56 10.45 -12.18 -13.60
CA ILE A 56 10.31 -10.80 -13.08
C ILE A 56 11.05 -10.65 -11.74
N GLY A 57 10.95 -11.65 -10.85
CA GLY A 57 11.64 -11.64 -9.56
C GLY A 57 13.18 -11.73 -9.64
N LYS A 58 13.72 -12.25 -10.74
CA LYS A 58 15.18 -12.28 -10.99
C LYS A 58 15.73 -10.94 -11.43
N GLN A 59 14.90 -10.10 -12.06
CA GLN A 59 15.31 -8.75 -12.46
C GLN A 59 15.07 -7.79 -11.30
N SER A 60 16.09 -7.01 -10.97
CA SER A 60 16.04 -6.06 -9.86
C SER A 60 14.93 -5.00 -10.05
N GLU A 61 14.76 -4.52 -11.27
CA GLU A 61 13.72 -3.57 -11.69
C GLU A 61 12.31 -4.16 -11.62
N GLY A 62 12.11 -5.39 -12.12
CA GLY A 62 10.82 -6.09 -12.08
C GLY A 62 10.35 -6.41 -10.66
N ARG A 63 11.30 -6.82 -9.80
CA ARG A 63 11.04 -7.04 -8.37
C ARG A 63 10.62 -5.75 -7.67
N LEU A 64 11.22 -4.62 -8.06
CA LEU A 64 10.90 -3.30 -7.50
C LEU A 64 9.48 -2.86 -7.84
N ILE A 65 9.07 -3.02 -9.11
CA ILE A 65 7.72 -2.72 -9.57
C ILE A 65 6.69 -3.55 -8.79
N VAL A 66 6.89 -4.87 -8.71
CA VAL A 66 5.97 -5.76 -7.96
C VAL A 66 5.88 -5.36 -6.50
N ALA A 67 7.01 -5.00 -5.88
CA ALA A 67 7.02 -4.61 -4.48
C ALA A 67 6.38 -3.23 -4.25
N ASN A 68 6.52 -2.27 -5.17
CA ASN A 68 5.81 -0.98 -5.12
C ASN A 68 4.29 -1.20 -5.16
N TYR A 69 3.81 -2.06 -6.07
CA TYR A 69 2.39 -2.41 -6.15
C TYR A 69 1.90 -3.16 -4.91
N ALA A 70 2.68 -4.12 -4.40
CA ALA A 70 2.33 -4.86 -3.18
C ALA A 70 2.26 -3.94 -1.97
N LEU A 71 3.18 -2.98 -1.83
CA LEU A 71 3.18 -2.01 -0.73
C LEU A 71 2.03 -0.99 -0.88
N SER A 72 1.76 -0.54 -2.10
CA SER A 72 0.65 0.36 -2.40
C SER A 72 -0.71 -0.27 -2.06
N LEU A 73 -0.97 -1.48 -2.58
CA LEU A 73 -2.24 -2.20 -2.36
C LEU A 73 -2.36 -2.80 -0.96
N GLY A 74 -1.27 -3.32 -0.41
CA GLY A 74 -1.27 -4.07 0.84
C GLY A 74 -1.14 -3.20 2.08
N LEU A 75 -0.66 -1.96 1.95
CA LEU A 75 -0.44 -1.08 3.09
C LEU A 75 -1.04 0.31 2.88
N LEU A 76 -0.64 1.04 1.83
CA LEU A 76 -0.99 2.46 1.71
C LEU A 76 -2.48 2.70 1.46
N ILE A 77 -3.11 1.90 0.60
CA ILE A 77 -4.56 1.99 0.35
C ILE A 77 -5.39 1.59 1.58
N PRO A 78 -5.11 0.44 2.25
CA PRO A 78 -5.73 0.12 3.53
C PRO A 78 -5.57 1.24 4.56
N MET A 79 -4.39 1.87 4.63
CA MET A 79 -4.14 2.98 5.55
C MET A 79 -5.03 4.19 5.24
N ALA A 80 -5.15 4.56 3.97
CA ALA A 80 -6.06 5.61 3.55
C ALA A 80 -7.50 5.31 3.96
N ALA A 81 -7.94 4.07 3.78
CA ALA A 81 -9.28 3.62 4.18
C ALA A 81 -9.49 3.74 5.70
N LEU A 82 -8.50 3.36 6.51
CA LEU A 82 -8.55 3.52 7.96
C LEU A 82 -8.66 4.99 8.38
N GLN A 83 -7.91 5.90 7.74
CA GLN A 83 -8.02 7.34 8.03
C GLN A 83 -9.40 7.90 7.67
N PHE A 84 -9.99 7.48 6.55
CA PHE A 84 -11.34 7.87 6.18
C PHE A 84 -12.39 7.30 7.13
N GLN A 85 -12.25 6.04 7.56
CA GLN A 85 -13.13 5.42 8.56
C GLN A 85 -13.05 6.14 9.91
N GLN A 86 -11.86 6.59 10.31
CA GLN A 86 -11.73 7.37 11.54
C GLN A 86 -12.36 8.76 11.39
N ALA A 87 -12.27 9.39 10.20
CA ALA A 87 -12.97 10.63 9.91
C ALA A 87 -14.50 10.48 10.00
N THR A 88 -15.07 9.35 9.53
CA THR A 88 -16.52 9.11 9.67
C THR A 88 -16.94 8.92 11.12
N GLY A 89 -16.08 8.33 11.97
CA GLY A 89 -16.29 8.31 13.42
C GLY A 89 -16.45 9.71 14.02
N PHE A 90 -15.65 10.68 13.57
CA PHE A 90 -15.75 12.08 14.03
C PHE A 90 -17.01 12.79 13.50
N LEU A 91 -17.48 12.44 12.30
CA LEU A 91 -18.77 12.93 11.77
C LEU A 91 -19.93 12.47 12.66
N SER A 92 -20.00 11.18 13.00
CA SER A 92 -21.04 10.66 13.90
C SER A 92 -20.96 11.29 15.30
N ALA A 93 -19.75 11.64 15.76
CA ALA A 93 -19.57 12.35 17.02
C ALA A 93 -20.12 13.79 17.00
N ALA A 94 -19.95 14.49 15.87
CA ALA A 94 -20.53 15.82 15.68
C ALA A 94 -22.08 15.80 15.71
N GLU A 95 -22.68 14.67 15.31
CA GLU A 95 -24.14 14.46 15.34
C GLU A 95 -24.67 14.05 16.73
N GLY A 96 -23.81 14.02 17.76
CA GLY A 96 -24.19 13.74 19.14
C GLY A 96 -24.15 12.26 19.53
N GLN A 97 -23.62 11.38 18.66
CA GLN A 97 -23.28 10.02 19.08
C GLN A 97 -21.95 10.02 19.85
N PRO A 98 -21.75 9.13 20.84
CA PRO A 98 -20.46 9.01 21.50
C PRO A 98 -19.36 8.64 20.49
N PHE A 99 -18.27 9.42 20.46
CA PHE A 99 -17.06 9.04 19.75
C PHE A 99 -16.39 7.87 20.48
N GLY A 100 -16.33 6.69 19.87
CA GLY A 100 -15.67 5.52 20.44
C GLY A 100 -16.40 4.22 20.14
N VAL A 101 -15.68 3.10 20.21
CA VAL A 101 -16.28 1.76 20.07
C VAL A 101 -17.24 1.53 21.24
N PRO A 102 -18.52 1.19 21.00
CA PRO A 102 -19.44 0.81 22.06
C PRO A 102 -18.90 -0.45 22.75
N GLY A 103 -18.28 -0.29 23.92
CA GLY A 103 -17.70 -1.39 24.68
C GLY A 103 -16.43 -1.04 25.48
N ALA A 104 -15.72 0.04 25.13
CA ALA A 104 -14.64 0.58 25.96
C ALA A 104 -15.21 1.76 26.75
N GLY A 105 -15.37 1.63 28.08
CA GLY A 105 -15.95 2.66 28.96
C GLY A 105 -15.20 4.00 29.05
N ALA A 106 -14.44 4.39 28.03
CA ALA A 106 -13.82 5.69 27.88
C ALA A 106 -14.83 6.65 27.21
N GLY A 107 -15.78 7.13 28.01
CA GLY A 107 -16.58 8.29 27.60
C GLY A 107 -15.71 9.55 27.54
N PRO A 108 -16.14 10.60 26.80
CA PRO A 108 -15.47 11.90 26.82
C PRO A 108 -15.31 12.38 28.26
N ASN A 109 -14.09 12.78 28.65
CA ASN A 109 -13.87 13.30 29.99
C ASN A 109 -14.78 14.53 30.20
N PRO A 110 -15.65 14.52 31.23
CA PRO A 110 -16.66 15.57 31.40
C PRO A 110 -16.05 16.97 31.57
N TYR A 111 -14.81 17.06 32.04
CA TYR A 111 -14.08 18.33 32.22
C TYR A 111 -13.53 18.91 30.91
N LEU A 112 -13.44 18.10 29.83
CA LEU A 112 -12.88 18.51 28.54
C LEU A 112 -13.89 18.47 27.38
N ILE A 113 -15.18 18.25 27.65
CA ILE A 113 -16.23 18.11 26.62
C ILE A 113 -16.26 19.28 25.65
N TRP A 114 -16.16 20.53 26.12
CA TRP A 114 -16.17 21.71 25.25
C TRP A 114 -14.94 21.78 24.36
N SER A 115 -13.76 21.56 24.93
CA SER A 115 -12.50 21.52 24.18
C SER A 115 -12.47 20.39 23.15
N HIS A 116 -13.00 19.22 23.52
CA HIS A 116 -13.13 18.07 22.63
C HIS A 116 -14.08 18.39 21.46
N ASN A 117 -15.28 18.89 21.73
CA ASN A 117 -16.27 19.20 20.70
C ASN A 117 -15.79 20.27 19.72
N SER A 118 -15.06 21.29 20.20
CA SER A 118 -14.44 22.29 19.34
C SER A 118 -13.29 21.73 18.48
N ALA A 119 -12.65 20.63 18.91
CA ALA A 119 -11.56 19.99 18.17
C ALA A 119 -12.04 18.99 17.11
N ILE A 120 -13.28 18.48 17.19
CA ILE A 120 -13.85 17.54 16.21
C ILE A 120 -13.67 17.98 14.75
N PRO A 121 -14.04 19.21 14.33
CA PRO A 121 -13.94 19.60 12.92
C PRO A 121 -12.49 19.62 12.41
N ILE A 122 -11.54 20.09 13.22
CA ILE A 122 -10.13 20.11 12.81
C ILE A 122 -9.52 18.71 12.77
N LEU A 123 -9.89 17.83 13.71
CA LEU A 123 -9.48 16.42 13.70
C LEU A 123 -10.01 15.70 12.47
N LEU A 124 -11.27 15.93 12.12
CA LEU A 124 -11.90 15.41 10.91
C LEU A 124 -11.15 15.85 9.66
N ILE A 125 -10.88 17.15 9.51
CA ILE A 125 -10.16 17.69 8.35
C ILE A 125 -8.76 17.06 8.24
N ILE A 126 -8.03 16.97 9.36
CA ILE A 126 -6.70 16.35 9.38
C ILE A 126 -6.77 14.88 8.95
N ARG A 127 -7.76 14.11 9.42
CA ARG A 127 -7.95 12.70 9.03
C ARG A 127 -8.24 12.53 7.54
N LEU A 128 -9.10 13.38 6.97
CA LEU A 128 -9.40 13.36 5.53
C LEU A 128 -8.15 13.70 4.68
N LEU A 129 -7.42 14.74 5.09
CA LEU A 129 -6.16 15.11 4.44
C LEU A 129 -5.14 13.99 4.52
N LEU A 130 -5.05 13.33 5.67
CA LEU A 130 -4.12 12.23 5.88
C LEU A 130 -4.50 11.01 5.01
N GLY A 131 -5.78 10.65 4.93
CA GLY A 131 -6.24 9.59 4.01
C GLY A 131 -5.91 9.91 2.55
N THR A 132 -6.13 11.16 2.14
CA THR A 132 -5.79 11.63 0.79
C THR A 132 -4.28 11.59 0.54
N ALA A 133 -3.47 11.99 1.52
CA ALA A 133 -2.01 11.95 1.43
C ALA A 133 -1.49 10.52 1.26
N HIS A 134 -2.08 9.52 1.92
CA HIS A 134 -1.72 8.10 1.72
C HIS A 134 -2.03 7.61 0.30
N LEU A 135 -3.16 8.04 -0.29
CA LEU A 135 -3.47 7.74 -1.69
C LEU A 135 -2.48 8.42 -2.65
N CYS A 136 -2.13 9.68 -2.40
CA CYS A 136 -1.10 10.38 -3.17
C CYS A 136 0.26 9.69 -3.04
N LEU A 137 0.63 9.24 -1.84
CA LEU A 137 1.86 8.47 -1.61
C LEU A 137 1.84 7.14 -2.36
N ALA A 138 0.71 6.43 -2.35
CA ALA A 138 0.51 5.19 -3.10
C ALA A 138 0.69 5.40 -4.61
N TRP A 139 0.16 6.50 -5.13
CA TRP A 139 0.32 6.90 -6.52
C TRP A 139 1.78 7.22 -6.87
N MET A 140 2.44 8.08 -6.08
CA MET A 140 3.85 8.45 -6.27
C MET A 140 4.79 7.24 -6.17
N LEU A 141 4.47 6.28 -5.31
CA LEU A 141 5.21 5.03 -5.16
C LEU A 141 5.10 4.16 -6.42
N VAL A 142 3.92 4.08 -7.03
CA VAL A 142 3.71 3.34 -8.29
C VAL A 142 4.39 4.05 -9.46
N GLU A 143 4.37 5.39 -9.50
CA GLU A 143 5.11 6.17 -10.50
C GLU A 143 6.64 6.08 -10.33
N GLY A 144 7.13 5.69 -9.14
CA GLY A 144 8.56 5.55 -8.86
C GLY A 144 9.28 6.87 -8.58
N ASP A 145 8.57 7.95 -8.25
CA ASP A 145 9.18 9.24 -7.86
C ASP A 145 9.64 9.22 -6.39
N TRP A 146 10.75 8.53 -6.15
CA TRP A 146 11.30 8.29 -4.82
C TRP A 146 11.60 9.55 -3.99
N PRO A 147 12.16 10.64 -4.56
CA PRO A 147 12.33 11.89 -3.83
C PRO A 147 11.02 12.44 -3.28
N ARG A 148 9.92 12.35 -4.04
CA ARG A 148 8.60 12.76 -3.57
C ARG A 148 8.01 11.79 -2.57
N VAL A 149 8.18 10.48 -2.77
CA VAL A 149 7.75 9.44 -1.82
C VAL A 149 8.37 9.67 -0.44
N VAL A 150 9.67 9.92 -0.34
CA VAL A 150 10.33 10.16 0.95
C VAL A 150 9.80 11.44 1.61
N LYS A 151 9.71 12.55 0.87
CA LYS A 151 9.19 13.81 1.42
C LYS A 151 7.74 13.66 1.91
N CYS A 152 6.87 13.10 1.08
CA CYS A 152 5.46 12.90 1.42
C CYS A 152 5.30 11.92 2.59
N GLY A 153 6.05 10.82 2.60
CA GLY A 153 6.07 9.85 3.70
C GLY A 153 6.53 10.46 5.02
N THR A 154 7.58 11.31 5.01
CA THR A 154 8.02 12.01 6.24
C THR A 154 6.98 13.00 6.75
N LEU A 155 6.29 13.71 5.86
CA LEU A 155 5.20 14.63 6.21
C LEU A 155 4.02 13.86 6.84
N ILE A 156 3.60 12.75 6.23
CA ILE A 156 2.54 11.87 6.74
C ILE A 156 2.91 11.34 8.12
N GLY A 157 4.13 10.84 8.29
CA GLY A 157 4.63 10.35 9.58
C GLY A 157 4.62 11.44 10.66
N ALA A 158 5.12 12.64 10.36
CA ALA A 158 5.10 13.76 11.29
C ALA A 158 3.67 14.19 11.68
N ALA A 159 2.75 14.21 10.71
CA ALA A 159 1.34 14.51 10.94
C ALA A 159 0.67 13.45 11.82
N MET A 160 0.92 12.16 11.57
CA MET A 160 0.40 11.05 12.39
C MET A 160 0.90 11.11 13.83
N ILE A 161 2.18 11.41 14.06
CA ILE A 161 2.76 11.56 15.41
C ILE A 161 2.08 12.72 16.13
N THR A 162 1.99 13.87 15.48
CA THR A 162 1.37 15.08 16.05
C THR A 162 -0.10 14.83 16.39
N LEU A 163 -0.84 14.20 15.49
CA LEU A 163 -2.24 13.84 15.68
C LEU A 163 -2.40 12.88 16.86
N SER A 164 -1.54 11.87 16.98
CA SER A 164 -1.57 10.90 18.08
C SER A 164 -1.33 11.58 19.44
N LEU A 165 -0.34 12.47 19.52
CA LEU A 165 -0.08 13.25 20.73
C LEU A 165 -1.28 14.13 21.10
N PHE A 166 -1.85 14.82 20.12
CA PHE A 166 -2.99 15.72 20.34
C PHE A 166 -4.27 14.97 20.73
N THR A 167 -4.57 13.86 20.08
CA THR A 167 -5.69 12.98 20.45
C THR A 167 -5.50 12.39 21.85
N GLY A 168 -4.29 11.98 22.22
CA GLY A 168 -4.00 11.48 23.57
C GLY A 168 -4.25 12.51 24.66
N VAL A 169 -3.80 13.75 24.45
CA VAL A 169 -4.03 14.86 25.39
C VAL A 169 -5.53 15.18 25.50
N LEU A 170 -6.26 15.19 24.38
CA LEU A 170 -7.69 15.51 24.37
C LEU A 170 -8.56 14.43 25.02
N MET A 171 -8.20 13.15 24.85
CA MET A 171 -9.02 12.04 25.34
C MET A 171 -8.65 11.57 26.74
N LEU A 172 -7.42 11.85 27.21
CA LEU A 172 -6.87 11.32 28.47
C LEU A 172 -7.01 9.78 28.59
N ASP A 173 -7.27 9.10 27.46
CA ASP A 173 -7.35 7.66 27.31
C ASP A 173 -6.35 7.26 26.21
N LEU A 174 -5.41 6.40 26.60
CA LEU A 174 -4.35 5.88 25.73
C LEU A 174 -4.77 4.58 25.01
N SER A 175 -5.94 4.02 25.34
CA SER A 175 -6.46 2.81 24.71
C SER A 175 -6.59 2.93 23.18
N PRO A 176 -7.19 3.99 22.61
CA PRO A 176 -7.24 4.18 21.15
C PRO A 176 -5.87 4.49 20.54
N LEU A 177 -4.92 5.04 21.32
CA LEU A 177 -3.56 5.33 20.83
C LEU A 177 -2.74 4.07 20.59
N ARG A 178 -2.99 2.97 21.31
CA ARG A 178 -2.25 1.71 21.10
C ARG A 178 -2.37 1.19 19.66
N ALA A 179 -3.58 1.19 19.11
CA ALA A 179 -3.81 0.74 17.74
C ALA A 179 -3.12 1.67 16.74
N GLN A 180 -3.21 2.98 16.99
CA GLN A 180 -2.63 4.01 16.14
C GLN A 180 -1.09 4.02 16.14
N PHE A 181 -0.47 3.73 17.30
CA PHE A 181 0.99 3.56 17.39
C PHE A 181 1.47 2.30 16.67
N ALA A 182 0.73 1.19 16.77
CA ALA A 182 1.07 -0.03 16.03
C ALA A 182 0.99 0.18 14.52
N GLU A 183 -0.07 0.86 14.06
CA GLU A 183 -0.29 1.25 12.66
C GLU A 183 0.86 2.12 12.13
N LEU A 184 1.23 3.18 12.87
CA LEU A 184 2.36 4.05 12.53
C LEU A 184 3.70 3.29 12.51
N ALA A 185 3.93 2.39 13.47
CA ALA A 185 5.17 1.62 13.54
C ALA A 185 5.31 0.65 12.36
N ILE A 186 4.21 0.00 11.95
CA ILE A 186 4.16 -0.86 10.77
C ILE A 186 4.46 -0.02 9.52
N GLU A 187 3.84 1.15 9.39
CA GLU A 187 4.03 2.03 8.23
C GLU A 187 5.47 2.52 8.09
N LEU A 188 6.02 3.10 9.16
CA LEU A 188 7.39 3.59 9.18
C LEU A 188 8.39 2.45 8.99
N GLY A 189 8.15 1.30 9.62
CA GLY A 189 8.97 0.11 9.46
C GLY A 189 8.99 -0.37 8.01
N ALA A 190 7.82 -0.44 7.37
CA ALA A 190 7.70 -0.83 5.96
C ALA A 190 8.41 0.18 5.05
N LEU A 191 8.20 1.48 5.23
CA LEU A 191 8.88 2.52 4.44
C LEU A 191 10.41 2.50 4.62
N VAL A 192 10.91 2.29 5.84
CA VAL A 192 12.36 2.19 6.11
C VAL A 192 12.95 0.92 5.49
N VAL A 193 12.31 -0.23 5.66
CA VAL A 193 12.79 -1.48 5.05
C VAL A 193 12.78 -1.36 3.53
N PHE A 194 11.75 -0.76 2.97
CA PHE A 194 11.56 -0.63 1.54
C PHE A 194 12.52 0.37 0.91
N SER A 195 12.72 1.54 1.52
CA SER A 195 13.74 2.52 1.10
C SER A 195 15.16 1.95 1.14
N ARG A 196 15.53 1.23 2.21
CA ARG A 196 16.84 0.57 2.30
C ARG A 196 17.02 -0.51 1.25
N TRP A 197 15.94 -1.22 0.91
CA TRP A 197 15.95 -2.21 -0.16
C TRP A 197 16.05 -1.58 -1.55
N HIS A 198 15.32 -0.49 -1.82
CA HIS A 198 15.43 0.28 -3.06
C HIS A 198 16.86 0.76 -3.30
N ILE A 199 17.51 1.34 -2.27
CA ILE A 199 18.91 1.79 -2.37
C ILE A 199 19.84 0.64 -2.76
N ARG A 200 19.70 -0.54 -2.12
CA ARG A 200 20.50 -1.73 -2.45
C ARG A 200 20.29 -2.18 -3.89
N VAL A 201 19.04 -2.21 -4.35
CA VAL A 201 18.69 -2.59 -5.73
C VAL A 201 19.29 -1.63 -6.75
N LEU A 202 19.31 -0.33 -6.47
CA LEU A 202 19.92 0.67 -7.33
C LEU A 202 21.46 0.54 -7.35
N SER A 203 22.07 0.24 -6.20
CA SER A 203 23.52 -0.01 -6.11
C SER A 203 23.93 -1.24 -6.93
N ASP A 204 23.19 -2.35 -6.88
CA ASP A 204 23.50 -3.56 -7.65
C ASP A 204 23.31 -3.37 -9.17
N ALA A 205 22.49 -2.40 -9.59
CA ALA A 205 22.21 -2.13 -10.99
C ALA A 205 23.25 -1.21 -11.67
N THR A 206 24.11 -0.55 -10.89
CA THR A 206 25.16 0.34 -11.41
C THR A 206 26.43 -0.48 -11.62
N PRO A 207 26.86 -0.78 -12.86
CA PRO A 207 28.11 -1.51 -13.07
C PRO A 207 29.27 -0.65 -12.56
N GLU A 208 30.17 -1.25 -11.78
CA GLU A 208 31.48 -0.64 -11.49
C GLU A 208 32.11 -0.19 -12.82
N PRO A 209 32.50 1.09 -12.98
CA PRO A 209 33.32 1.47 -14.11
C PRO A 209 34.64 0.71 -13.98
N LEU A 210 34.90 -0.19 -14.93
CA LEU A 210 36.20 -0.80 -15.15
C LEU A 210 37.24 0.33 -15.18
N THR A 211 37.97 0.48 -14.08
CA THR A 211 39.14 1.37 -14.03
C THR A 211 40.24 0.77 -14.92
N PRO A 212 40.85 1.57 -15.81
CA PRO A 212 41.94 1.13 -16.66
C PRO A 212 43.22 0.80 -15.87
#